data_AF-A0A8S9Y0M2-F1
#
_entry.id   AF-A0A8S9Y0M2-F1
#
_cell.length_a   1.000
_cell.length_b   1.000
_cell.length_c   1.000
_cell.angle_alpha   90.00
_cell.angle_beta   90.00
_cell.angle_gamma   90.00
#
_symmetry.space_group_name_H-M   'P 1'
#
loop_
_entity.id
_entity.type
_entity.pdbx_description
1 polymer ?
#
loop_
_entity_poly.entity_id
_entity_poly.type
_entity_poly.pdbx_seq_one_letter_code
_entity_poly.pdbx_strand_id
1 'polypeptide(L)'
;MNQNLIGLYPRQYEEIPSRLIGQMSDDKIPETALMPSFLSTFGLASLQGTKLGMGESTTSICMYGSYQVVQMDLEGLSLTFVGSTECNTGHILAISKELYPVLLELRTKTEFDASQP
;
A
#
# COMPACT_ATOMS: atom_id res chain seq x y z
N MET A 1 -12.20 3.03 -18.45
CA MET A 1 -12.06 2.96 -16.99
C MET A 1 -10.88 2.05 -16.76
N ASN A 2 -9.67 2.62 -16.80
CA ASN A 2 -8.45 1.87 -16.60
C ASN A 2 -8.15 2.02 -15.11
N GLN A 3 -7.50 1.02 -14.49
CA GLN A 3 -7.03 1.02 -13.09
C GLN A 3 -8.12 0.53 -12.11
N ASN A 4 -7.82 -0.28 -11.09
CA ASN A 4 -6.68 -0.21 -10.19
C ASN A 4 -6.40 -1.58 -9.58
N LEU A 5 -5.13 -1.85 -9.28
CA LEU A 5 -4.82 -2.83 -8.25
C LEU A 5 -4.85 -2.19 -6.87
N ILE A 6 -5.60 -2.80 -5.96
CA ILE A 6 -5.58 -2.50 -4.53
C ILE A 6 -4.96 -3.70 -3.82
N GLY A 7 -3.75 -3.53 -3.28
CA GLY A 7 -3.13 -4.51 -2.39
C GLY A 7 -3.21 -4.02 -0.95
N LEU A 8 -3.89 -4.77 -0.08
CA LEU A 8 -3.97 -4.50 1.35
C LEU A 8 -3.09 -5.49 2.12
N TYR A 9 -2.11 -4.95 2.84
CA TYR A 9 -1.18 -5.74 3.64
C TYR A 9 -1.04 -5.14 5.04
N PRO A 10 -0.96 -5.96 6.10
CA PRO A 10 -0.60 -5.49 7.42
C PRO A 10 0.81 -4.90 7.38
N ARG A 11 1.03 -3.82 8.14
CA ARG A 11 2.33 -3.15 8.20
C ARG A 11 3.31 -3.98 9.01
N GLN A 12 4.37 -4.46 8.36
CA GLN A 12 5.55 -5.04 9.02
C GLN A 12 6.79 -4.34 8.45
N TYR A 13 7.60 -3.73 9.33
CA TYR A 13 8.74 -2.90 8.93
C TYR A 13 10.00 -3.69 8.55
N GLU A 14 10.07 -4.98 8.89
CA GLU A 14 11.28 -5.80 8.78
C GLU A 14 11.06 -7.20 8.17
N GLU A 15 9.80 -7.63 7.98
CA GLU A 15 9.46 -8.92 7.38
C GLU A 15 8.70 -8.74 6.06
N ILE A 16 8.83 -9.73 5.17
CA ILE A 16 7.95 -9.85 4.01
C ILE A 16 6.52 -9.94 4.56
N PRO A 17 5.58 -9.07 4.15
CA PRO A 17 4.24 -9.06 4.73
C PRO A 17 3.64 -10.46 4.63
N SER A 18 3.39 -11.07 5.78
CA SER A 18 3.10 -12.50 5.91
C SER A 18 1.72 -12.89 5.38
N ARG A 19 0.81 -11.92 5.22
CA ARG A 19 -0.59 -12.16 4.83
C ARG A 19 -1.14 -11.04 3.96
N LEU A 20 -1.61 -11.39 2.77
CA LEU A 20 -2.43 -10.53 1.92
C LEU A 20 -3.86 -10.50 2.49
N ILE A 21 -4.41 -9.31 2.73
CA ILE A 21 -5.79 -9.12 3.23
C ILE A 21 -6.78 -9.04 2.07
N GLY A 22 -6.38 -8.41 0.97
CA GLY A 22 -7.21 -8.30 -0.22
C GLY A 22 -6.40 -7.78 -1.40
N GLN A 23 -6.57 -8.44 -2.54
CA GLN A 23 -5.96 -8.06 -3.80
C GLN A 23 -7.03 -8.08 -4.89
N MET A 24 -7.08 -7.02 -5.69
CA MET A 24 -7.88 -6.97 -6.90
C MET A 24 -6.96 -6.54 -8.02
N SER A 25 -6.62 -7.38 -9.00
CA SER A 25 -5.70 -7.05 -10.09
C SER A 25 -6.39 -7.12 -11.46
N ASP A 26 -5.88 -6.32 -12.40
CA ASP A 26 -6.11 -6.45 -13.83
C ASP A 26 -4.88 -7.17 -14.44
N ASP A 27 -5.06 -7.97 -15.49
CA ASP A 27 -4.01 -8.80 -16.11
C ASP A 27 -2.85 -7.98 -16.71
N LYS A 28 -3.03 -6.66 -16.81
CA LYS A 28 -2.06 -5.72 -17.36
C LYS A 28 -0.99 -5.27 -16.37
N ILE A 29 -1.11 -5.64 -15.09
CA ILE A 29 -0.19 -5.19 -14.04
C ILE A 29 0.98 -6.16 -13.92
N PRO A 30 2.24 -5.68 -13.86
CA PRO A 30 3.40 -6.54 -13.69
C PRO A 30 3.30 -7.36 -12.40
N GLU A 31 3.46 -8.68 -12.50
CA GLU A 31 3.44 -9.59 -11.36
C GLU A 31 4.51 -9.23 -10.31
N THR A 32 5.64 -8.68 -10.76
CA THR A 32 6.71 -8.19 -9.89
C THR A 32 6.28 -7.07 -8.95
N ALA A 33 5.32 -6.24 -9.36
CA ALA A 33 4.75 -5.19 -8.50
C ALA A 33 3.79 -5.75 -7.44
N LEU A 34 3.35 -7.01 -7.60
CA LEU A 34 2.48 -7.73 -6.66
C LEU A 34 3.28 -8.51 -5.61
N MET A 35 4.57 -8.71 -5.86
CA MET A 35 5.41 -9.54 -5.01
C MET A 35 5.52 -8.92 -3.61
N PRO A 36 5.31 -9.70 -2.54
CA PRO A 36 5.47 -9.21 -1.18
C PRO A 36 6.84 -8.56 -0.89
N SER A 37 7.91 -9.03 -1.55
CA SER A 37 9.25 -8.45 -1.47
C SER A 37 9.38 -7.06 -2.09
N PHE A 38 8.62 -6.79 -3.16
CA PHE A 38 8.54 -5.46 -3.75
C PHE A 38 7.80 -4.51 -2.80
N LEU A 39 6.69 -4.97 -2.22
CA LEU A 39 5.85 -4.18 -1.34
C LEU A 39 6.51 -3.87 0.01
N SER A 40 7.33 -4.79 0.56
CA SER A 40 8.07 -4.57 1.81
C SER A 40 9.12 -3.46 1.70
N THR A 41 9.60 -3.16 0.49
CA THR A 41 10.54 -2.06 0.23
C THR A 41 9.98 -0.71 0.69
N PHE A 42 8.66 -0.53 0.68
CA PHE A 42 8.00 0.64 1.22
C PHE A 42 8.26 0.85 2.71
N GLY A 43 8.13 -0.21 3.51
CA GLY A 43 8.34 -0.14 4.96
C GLY A 43 9.75 0.33 5.29
N LEU A 44 10.73 -0.21 4.55
CA LEU A 44 12.13 0.19 4.66
C LEU A 44 12.35 1.63 4.18
N ALA A 45 11.82 2.00 3.01
CA ALA A 45 11.96 3.35 2.47
C ALA A 45 11.33 4.41 3.40
N SER A 46 10.16 4.12 3.96
CA SER A 46 9.48 4.97 4.94
C SER A 46 10.33 5.14 6.20
N LEU A 47 10.89 4.06 6.74
CA LEU A 47 11.76 4.11 7.93
C LEU A 47 13.00 4.97 7.68
N GLN A 48 13.61 4.85 6.50
CA GLN A 48 14.76 5.68 6.12
C GLN A 48 14.37 7.14 5.89
N GLY A 49 13.19 7.40 5.30
CA GLY A 49 12.66 8.76 5.15
C GLY A 49 12.49 9.46 6.51
N THR A 50 11.96 8.76 7.51
CA THR A 50 11.86 9.28 8.89
C THR A 50 13.23 9.66 9.46
N LYS A 51 14.26 8.83 9.24
CA LYS A 51 15.63 9.09 9.69
C LYS A 51 16.27 10.31 9.04
N LEU A 52 15.81 10.72 7.87
CA LEU A 52 16.24 11.96 7.19
C LEU A 52 15.56 13.22 7.76
N GLY A 53 14.72 13.09 8.79
CA GLY A 53 14.01 14.21 9.39
C GLY A 53 12.72 14.59 8.66
N MET A 54 12.20 13.71 7.80
CA MET A 54 10.93 13.95 7.08
C MET A 54 9.68 13.73 7.95
N GLY A 55 9.84 13.36 9.23
CA GLY A 55 8.74 12.96 10.11
C GLY A 55 8.19 11.58 9.74
N GLU A 56 6.99 11.23 10.23
CA GLU A 56 6.32 10.00 9.80
C GLU A 56 5.83 10.16 8.35
N SER A 57 6.43 9.39 7.44
CA SER A 57 6.03 9.37 6.04
C SER A 57 4.75 8.54 5.87
N THR A 58 3.62 9.21 5.67
CA THR A 58 2.32 8.56 5.48
C THR A 58 2.08 8.06 4.06
N THR A 59 2.84 8.54 3.07
CA THR A 59 2.61 8.20 1.65
C THR A 59 3.90 8.26 0.85
N SER A 60 4.17 7.22 0.07
CA SER A 60 5.25 7.16 -0.93
C SER A 60 4.66 6.95 -2.32
N ILE A 61 5.24 7.63 -3.30
CA ILE A 61 4.87 7.53 -4.70
C ILE A 61 6.12 7.16 -5.49
N CYS A 62 6.09 6.00 -6.14
CA CYS A 62 7.16 5.50 -6.98
C CYS A 62 6.70 5.50 -8.44
N MET A 63 7.33 6.32 -9.28
CA MET A 63 7.07 6.37 -10.71
C MET A 63 8.07 5.50 -11.47
N TYR A 64 7.57 4.52 -12.23
CA TYR A 64 8.36 3.66 -13.11
C TYR A 64 8.08 4.00 -14.58
N GLY A 65 8.82 3.39 -15.51
CA GLY A 65 8.68 3.68 -16.94
C GLY A 65 7.34 3.28 -17.56
N SER A 66 6.62 2.32 -16.97
CA SER A 66 5.35 1.79 -17.50
C SER A 66 4.21 1.73 -16.48
N TYR A 67 4.48 2.02 -15.21
CA TYR A 67 3.50 2.04 -14.14
C TYR A 67 3.92 2.99 -13.02
N GLN A 68 3.00 3.29 -12.12
CA GLN A 68 3.25 4.00 -10.89
C GLN A 68 2.71 3.18 -9.71
N VAL A 69 3.36 3.33 -8.57
CA VAL A 69 3.00 2.66 -7.33
C VAL A 69 2.81 3.73 -6.27
N VAL A 70 1.62 3.77 -5.67
CA VAL A 70 1.29 4.70 -4.60
C VAL A 70 1.02 3.88 -3.35
N GLN A 71 1.87 4.04 -2.35
CA GLN A 71 1.78 3.31 -1.09
C GLN A 71 1.49 4.26 0.04
N MET A 72 0.49 3.93 0.84
CA MET A 72 0.04 4.74 1.95
C MET A 72 0.04 3.91 3.21
N ASP A 73 0.57 4.50 4.27
CA ASP A 73 0.41 3.95 5.60
C ASP A 73 -0.85 4.51 6.24
N LEU A 74 -1.72 3.61 6.66
CA LEU A 74 -2.97 3.89 7.35
C LEU A 74 -2.92 3.26 8.75
N GLU A 75 -2.09 3.84 9.62
CA GLU A 75 -1.98 3.47 11.05
C GLU A 75 -1.81 1.96 11.30
N GLY A 76 -0.89 1.31 10.59
CA GLY A 76 -0.63 -0.14 10.76
C GLY A 76 -1.17 -1.03 9.64
N LEU A 77 -1.88 -0.45 8.67
CA LEU A 77 -2.22 -1.09 7.40
C LEU A 77 -1.53 -0.37 6.23
N SER A 78 -0.87 -1.11 5.35
CA SER A 78 -0.29 -0.57 4.11
C SER A 78 -1.24 -0.77 2.95
N LEU A 79 -1.66 0.34 2.34
CA LEU A 79 -2.50 0.38 1.14
C LEU A 79 -1.62 0.68 -0.07
N THR A 80 -1.55 -0.26 -1.01
CA THR A 80 -0.78 -0.11 -2.25
C THR A 80 -1.74 0.00 -3.44
N PHE A 81 -1.62 1.08 -4.20
CA PHE A 81 -2.21 1.22 -5.53
C PHE A 81 -1.14 1.04 -6.60
N VAL A 82 -1.44 0.23 -7.60
CA VAL A 82 -0.61 0.12 -8.82
C VAL A 82 -1.44 0.54 -10.02
N GLY A 83 -0.89 1.47 -10.77
CA GLY A 83 -1.55 2.15 -11.87
C GLY A 83 -0.63 2.39 -13.07
N SER A 84 -1.17 2.76 -14.23
CA SER A 84 -0.32 3.14 -15.37
C SER A 84 0.38 4.48 -15.12
N THR A 85 1.44 4.77 -15.86
CA THR A 85 2.17 6.05 -15.83
C THR A 85 1.29 7.27 -16.11
N GLU A 86 0.25 7.10 -16.92
CA GLU A 86 -0.71 8.14 -17.29
C GLU A 86 -1.83 8.30 -16.26
N CYS A 87 -1.84 7.51 -15.19
CA CYS A 87 -2.83 7.70 -14.13
C CYS A 87 -2.67 9.06 -13.47
N ASN A 88 -3.80 9.68 -13.15
CA ASN A 88 -3.82 10.81 -12.26
C ASN A 88 -3.60 10.36 -10.81
N THR A 89 -2.37 10.51 -10.32
CA THR A 89 -2.00 10.22 -8.92
C THR A 89 -2.84 11.01 -7.92
N GLY A 90 -3.27 12.23 -8.27
CA GLY A 90 -4.15 13.05 -7.44
C GLY A 90 -5.52 12.42 -7.21
N HIS A 91 -6.08 11.74 -8.22
CA HIS A 91 -7.32 10.96 -8.04
C HIS A 91 -7.11 9.75 -7.14
N ILE A 92 -5.96 9.06 -7.26
CA ILE A 92 -5.63 7.94 -6.36
C ILE A 92 -5.56 8.42 -4.90
N LEU A 93 -4.95 9.58 -4.65
CA LEU A 93 -4.87 10.21 -3.33
C LEU A 93 -6.22 10.71 -2.80
N ALA A 94 -7.16 11.05 -3.68
CA ALA A 94 -8.51 11.43 -3.28
C ALA A 94 -9.32 10.19 -2.86
N ILE A 95 -9.28 9.14 -3.69
CA ILE A 95 -9.97 7.87 -3.42
C ILE A 95 -9.46 7.22 -2.14
N SER A 96 -8.15 7.28 -1.87
CA SER A 96 -7.61 6.70 -0.64
C SER A 96 -8.16 7.38 0.63
N LYS A 97 -8.40 8.70 0.58
CA LYS A 97 -9.04 9.44 1.68
C LYS A 97 -10.50 9.03 1.86
N GLU A 98 -11.21 8.76 0.78
CA GLU A 98 -12.59 8.25 0.82
C GLU A 98 -12.67 6.81 1.35
N LEU A 99 -11.66 5.98 1.05
CA LEU A 99 -11.57 4.60 1.55
C LEU A 99 -11.10 4.50 2.99
N TYR A 100 -10.45 5.54 3.53
CA TYR A 100 -9.94 5.58 4.89
C TYR A 100 -10.91 5.05 5.98
N PRO A 101 -12.17 5.51 6.07
CA PRO A 101 -13.11 5.01 7.09
C PRO A 101 -13.37 3.50 6.96
N VAL A 102 -13.50 2.99 5.74
CA VAL A 102 -13.73 1.55 5.49
C VAL A 102 -12.51 0.73 5.88
N LEU A 103 -11.31 1.22 5.57
CA LEU A 103 -10.05 0.56 5.90
C LEU A 103 -9.79 0.56 7.41
N LEU A 104 -10.20 1.60 8.12
CA LEU A 104 -10.13 1.67 9.57
C LEU A 104 -11.04 0.61 10.24
N GLU A 105 -12.26 0.43 9.72
CA GLU A 105 -13.14 -0.65 10.19
C GLU A 105 -12.56 -2.05 9.92
N LEU A 106 -11.91 -2.26 8.78
CA LEU A 106 -11.24 -3.52 8.47
C LEU A 106 -10.08 -3.78 9.42
N ARG A 107 -9.28 -2.76 9.73
CA ARG A 107 -8.19 -2.85 10.71
C ARG A 107 -8.69 -3.38 12.04
N THR A 108 -9.74 -2.78 12.60
CA THR A 108 -10.30 -3.18 13.90
C THR A 108 -10.73 -4.65 13.92
N LYS A 109 -11.25 -5.17 12.80
CA LYS A 109 -11.62 -6.58 12.67
C LYS A 109 -10.40 -7.49 12.57
N THR A 110 -9.36 -7.09 11.86
CA THR A 110 -8.13 -7.88 11.72
C THR A 110 -7.26 -7.90 12.98
N GLU A 111 -7.22 -6.82 13.77
CA GLU A 111 -6.51 -6.80 15.06
C GLU A 111 -7.19 -7.70 16.11
N PHE A 112 -8.51 -7.89 16.02
CA PHE A 112 -9.27 -8.76 16.93
C PHE A 112 -9.01 -10.27 16.71
N ASP A 113 -8.63 -10.66 15.48
CA ASP A 113 -8.32 -12.04 15.11
C ASP A 113 -6.88 -12.45 15.47
N ALA A 114 -5.96 -11.49 15.56
CA ALA A 114 -4.57 -11.73 15.98
C ALA A 114 -4.40 -12.00 17.49
N SER A 115 -5.48 -11.86 18.27
CA SER A 115 -5.52 -12.07 19.71
C SER A 115 -6.12 -13.42 20.16
N GLN A 116 -6.39 -14.36 19.23
CA GLN A 116 -6.69 -15.75 19.61
C GLN A 116 -5.47 -16.67 19.36
N PRO A 117 -5.10 -17.50 20.36
CA PRO A 117 -3.94 -18.38 20.33
C PRO A 117 -4.08 -19.56 19.36
#